data_AF-A0AAW1Y4Q5-F1
#
_entry.id   AF-A0AAW1Y4Q5-F1
#
_cell.length_a   1.000
_cell.length_b   1.000
_cell.length_c   1.000
_cell.angle_alpha   90.00
_cell.angle_beta   90.00
_cell.angle_gamma   90.00
#
_symmetry.space_group_name_H-M   'P 1'
#
loop_
_entity.id
_entity.type
_entity.pdbx_description
1 polymer ?
#
loop_
_entity_poly.entity_id
_entity_poly.type
_entity_poly.pdbx_seq_one_letter_code
_entity_poly.pdbx_strand_id
1 'polypeptide(L)'
;MSNNPYGSGNPKSFIAYPSGEFDLESGTTRRTRKHRNSRLHPIKMIRSRLKYYCKLHPLLVFMITLSLGITILVLLPLYENRFQMNNYRKFDMDFGSYPFPNLKNLVMVAGHSVYTSSSCGKVDKEESWFLESYQKNPGQASTFVAHIQEGIEIAAKDNAALLMFSGGETRRDAGPRSEAQSYWAVAESKKMVW
;
A
#
# COMPACT_ATOMS: atom_id res chain seq x y z
N MET A 1 23.15 10.90 65.80
CA MET A 1 22.59 9.85 64.92
C MET A 1 22.81 10.28 63.48
N SER A 2 23.83 9.70 62.85
CA SER A 2 24.15 9.67 61.40
C SER A 2 23.06 8.88 60.64
N ASN A 3 22.83 8.91 59.32
CA ASN A 3 23.53 9.46 58.15
C ASN A 3 22.54 9.57 56.95
N ASN A 4 22.96 10.33 55.93
CA ASN A 4 22.31 10.69 54.66
C ASN A 4 21.81 9.55 53.74
N PRO A 5 20.86 9.85 52.83
CA PRO A 5 20.34 8.92 51.83
C PRO A 5 21.13 8.91 50.50
N TYR A 6 21.26 7.71 49.94
CA TYR A 6 21.42 7.31 48.53
C TYR A 6 22.16 8.22 47.53
N GLY A 7 23.38 7.79 47.16
CA GLY A 7 23.99 8.06 45.85
C GLY A 7 24.24 6.74 45.12
N SER A 8 23.51 6.49 44.02
CA SER A 8 23.76 5.37 43.11
C SER A 8 24.95 5.73 42.22
N GLY A 9 26.10 5.09 42.45
CA GLY A 9 27.31 5.24 41.65
C GLY A 9 28.02 3.91 41.52
N ASN A 10 27.83 3.22 40.38
CA ASN A 10 28.57 2.02 40.02
C ASN A 10 30.07 2.38 39.84
N PRO A 11 31.04 1.60 40.34
CA PRO A 11 32.43 2.02 40.42
C PRO A 11 33.07 2.00 39.03
N LYS A 12 33.69 3.12 38.62
CA LYS A 12 34.65 3.09 37.50
C LYS A 12 35.86 2.29 37.96
N SER A 13 36.12 1.15 37.33
CA SER A 13 37.34 0.39 37.55
C SER A 13 38.54 1.25 37.15
N PHE A 14 39.47 1.43 38.09
CA PHE A 14 40.74 2.09 37.84
C PHE A 14 41.61 1.13 37.01
N ILE A 15 41.89 1.48 35.75
CA ILE A 15 42.84 0.72 34.94
C ILE A 15 44.24 1.15 35.38
N ALA A 16 44.86 0.36 36.25
CA ALA A 16 46.15 0.72 36.83
C ALA A 16 47.29 0.74 35.81
N TYR A 17 47.24 -0.07 34.74
CA TYR A 17 48.26 -0.06 33.67
C TYR A 17 47.67 -0.54 32.32
N PRO A 18 48.03 0.08 31.18
CA PRO A 18 47.67 -0.44 29.86
C PRO A 18 48.41 -1.76 29.62
N SER A 19 47.68 -2.83 29.32
CA SER A 19 48.22 -4.14 28.98
C SER A 19 48.88 -4.10 27.59
N GLY A 20 50.14 -3.70 27.56
CA GLY A 20 51.05 -3.88 26.43
C GLY A 20 52.43 -4.28 26.96
N GLU A 21 53.04 -5.30 26.37
CA GLU A 21 54.42 -5.69 26.71
C GLU A 21 55.35 -4.48 26.46
N PHE A 22 55.95 -3.99 27.53
CA PHE A 22 56.95 -2.93 27.50
C PHE A 22 58.33 -3.58 27.39
N ASP A 23 59.01 -3.31 26.29
CA ASP A 23 60.32 -3.86 26.00
C ASP A 23 61.40 -2.94 26.61
N LEU A 24 62.02 -3.39 27.71
CA LEU A 24 62.93 -2.61 28.55
C LEU A 24 64.24 -2.23 27.85
N GLU A 25 64.64 -2.97 26.82
CA GLU A 25 65.91 -2.75 26.10
C GLU A 25 65.78 -1.66 25.01
N SER A 26 64.56 -1.44 24.49
CA SER A 26 64.32 -0.53 23.35
C SER A 26 63.49 0.71 23.70
N GLY A 27 63.02 0.84 24.94
CA GLY A 27 62.38 2.06 25.48
C GLY A 27 61.10 2.50 24.76
N THR A 28 60.47 1.64 23.96
CA THR A 28 59.31 1.99 23.12
C THR A 28 58.12 1.06 23.35
N THR A 29 56.93 1.65 23.53
CA THR A 29 55.68 0.88 23.65
C THR A 29 55.27 0.37 22.27
N ARG A 30 55.38 -0.94 22.01
CA ARG A 30 54.87 -1.53 20.76
C ARG A 30 53.34 -1.57 20.80
N ARG A 31 52.69 -0.68 20.04
CA ARG A 31 51.26 -0.82 19.71
C ARG A 31 51.06 -2.08 18.89
N THR A 32 50.28 -3.02 19.40
CA THR A 32 49.82 -4.19 18.63
C THR A 32 49.07 -3.69 17.40
N ARG A 33 49.60 -4.00 16.21
CA ARG A 33 49.01 -3.59 14.94
C ARG A 33 47.70 -4.36 14.78
N LYS A 34 46.56 -3.68 15.03
CA LYS A 34 45.22 -4.23 14.81
C LYS A 34 45.14 -4.76 13.37
N HIS A 35 44.90 -6.07 13.21
CA HIS A 35 44.78 -6.70 11.90
C HIS A 35 43.58 -6.10 11.16
N ARG A 36 43.85 -5.20 10.21
CA ARG A 36 42.83 -4.59 9.36
C ARG A 36 42.47 -5.59 8.27
N ASN A 37 41.40 -6.35 8.47
CA ASN A 37 40.81 -7.20 7.44
C ASN A 37 40.36 -6.33 6.25
N SER A 38 41.21 -6.14 5.25
CA SER A 38 40.83 -5.52 3.97
C SER A 38 40.09 -6.55 3.10
N ARG A 39 38.81 -6.78 3.40
CA ARG A 39 37.91 -7.69 2.66
C ARG A 39 37.55 -7.25 1.23
N LEU A 40 38.34 -6.38 0.58
CA LEU A 40 37.99 -5.78 -0.72
C LEU A 40 39.12 -5.84 -1.78
N HIS A 41 40.17 -6.64 -1.57
CA HIS A 41 41.26 -6.73 -2.56
C HIS A 41 40.82 -7.33 -3.93
N PRO A 42 39.95 -8.37 -4.00
CA PRO A 42 39.54 -8.95 -5.28
C PRO A 42 38.71 -8.00 -6.14
N ILE A 43 37.74 -7.29 -5.53
CA ILE A 43 36.83 -6.36 -6.21
C ILE A 43 37.60 -5.15 -6.77
N LYS A 44 38.65 -4.70 -6.06
CA LYS A 44 39.48 -3.57 -6.50
C LYS A 44 40.34 -3.91 -7.73
N MET A 45 40.84 -5.14 -7.82
CA MET A 45 41.59 -5.65 -8.99
C MET A 45 40.70 -5.90 -10.21
N ILE A 46 39.46 -6.37 -10.02
CA ILE A 46 38.50 -6.56 -11.11
C ILE A 46 38.12 -5.20 -11.71
N ARG A 47 37.91 -4.19 -10.87
CA ARG A 47 37.54 -2.83 -11.31
C ARG A 47 38.63 -2.15 -12.13
N SER A 48 39.91 -2.34 -11.81
CA SER A 48 41.01 -1.75 -12.60
C SER A 48 41.16 -2.41 -13.97
N ARG A 49 40.97 -3.73 -14.06
CA ARG A 49 40.99 -4.47 -15.33
C ARG A 49 39.78 -4.12 -16.20
N LEU A 50 38.58 -4.04 -15.63
CA LEU A 50 37.37 -3.66 -16.36
C LEU A 50 37.49 -2.24 -16.94
N LYS A 51 38.02 -1.29 -16.15
CA LYS A 51 38.31 0.08 -16.62
C LYS A 51 39.31 0.11 -17.78
N TYR A 52 40.31 -0.77 -17.76
CA TYR A 52 41.28 -0.88 -18.85
C TYR A 52 40.63 -1.39 -20.14
N TYR A 53 39.83 -2.46 -20.07
CA TYR A 53 39.09 -2.98 -21.22
C TYR A 53 38.06 -2.00 -21.77
N CYS A 54 37.33 -1.29 -20.90
CA CYS A 54 36.38 -0.25 -21.33
C CYS A 54 37.08 0.95 -22.00
N LYS A 55 38.34 1.23 -21.63
CA LYS A 55 39.14 2.30 -22.24
C LYS A 55 39.77 1.86 -23.57
N LEU A 56 40.10 0.58 -23.72
CA LEU A 56 40.71 0.03 -24.95
C LEU A 56 39.70 -0.11 -26.10
N HIS A 57 38.46 -0.54 -25.78
CA HIS A 57 37.45 -0.84 -26.81
C HIS A 57 36.11 -0.15 -26.51
N PRO A 58 36.04 1.19 -26.65
CA PRO A 58 34.81 1.95 -26.38
C PRO A 58 33.64 1.51 -27.27
N LEU A 59 33.92 1.14 -28.52
CA LEU A 59 32.91 0.64 -29.45
C LEU A 59 32.34 -0.72 -29.03
N LEU A 60 33.18 -1.63 -28.55
CA LEU A 60 32.74 -2.96 -28.12
C LEU A 60 31.84 -2.87 -26.88
N VAL A 61 32.20 -2.00 -25.92
CA VAL A 61 31.35 -1.71 -24.76
C VAL A 61 30.02 -1.09 -25.19
N PHE A 62 30.04 -0.14 -26.13
CA PHE A 62 28.83 0.45 -26.69
C PHE A 62 27.92 -0.61 -27.31
N MET A 63 28.47 -1.51 -28.14
CA MET A 63 27.70 -2.59 -28.76
C MET A 63 27.09 -3.55 -27.74
N ILE A 64 27.82 -3.91 -26.69
CA ILE A 64 27.29 -4.73 -25.60
C ILE A 64 26.14 -4.02 -24.89
N THR A 65 26.30 -2.75 -24.52
CA THR A 65 25.23 -1.98 -23.85
C THR A 65 24.02 -1.78 -24.74
N LEU A 66 24.22 -1.54 -26.04
CA LEU A 66 23.16 -1.40 -27.02
C LEU A 66 22.39 -2.72 -27.19
N SER A 67 23.09 -3.84 -27.26
CA SER A 67 22.45 -5.17 -27.34
C SER A 67 21.61 -5.47 -26.09
N LEU A 68 22.10 -5.11 -24.89
CA LEU A 68 21.37 -5.28 -23.64
C LEU A 68 20.17 -4.33 -23.54
N GLY A 69 20.30 -3.11 -24.05
CA GLY A 69 19.20 -2.16 -24.15
C GLY A 69 18.09 -2.63 -25.09
N ILE A 70 18.46 -3.17 -26.27
CA ILE A 70 17.52 -3.70 -27.25
C ILE A 70 16.80 -4.94 -26.71
N THR A 71 17.50 -5.85 -26.03
CA THR A 71 16.85 -7.03 -25.45
C THR A 71 15.86 -6.64 -24.36
N ILE A 72 16.18 -5.67 -23.49
CA ILE A 72 15.26 -5.12 -22.50
C ILE A 72 14.06 -4.44 -23.18
N LEU A 73 14.29 -3.63 -24.21
CA LEU A 73 13.23 -2.94 -24.96
C LEU A 73 12.27 -3.91 -25.68
N VAL A 74 12.74 -5.10 -26.07
CA VAL A 74 11.90 -6.14 -26.69
C VAL A 74 11.23 -7.04 -25.64
N LEU A 75 11.91 -7.33 -24.52
CA LEU A 75 11.35 -8.15 -23.43
C LEU A 75 10.30 -7.41 -22.60
N LEU A 76 10.45 -6.09 -22.36
CA LEU A 76 9.46 -5.32 -21.60
C LEU A 76 8.07 -5.39 -22.23
N PRO A 77 7.88 -5.12 -23.54
CA PRO A 77 6.59 -5.26 -24.19
C PRO A 77 6.07 -6.69 -24.19
N LEU A 78 6.94 -7.71 -24.27
CA LEU A 78 6.50 -9.11 -24.21
C LEU A 78 6.09 -9.55 -22.79
N TYR A 79 6.74 -8.98 -21.77
CA TYR A 79 6.43 -9.20 -20.37
C TYR A 79 5.15 -8.44 -19.97
N GLU A 80 5.05 -7.17 -20.35
CA GLU A 80 3.84 -6.37 -20.22
C GLU A 80 2.70 -7.00 -21.01
N ASN A 81 2.92 -7.49 -22.24
CA ASN A 81 1.90 -8.24 -22.96
C ASN A 81 1.49 -9.52 -22.23
N ARG A 82 2.36 -10.23 -21.50
CA ARG A 82 1.89 -11.38 -20.70
C ARG A 82 1.08 -10.97 -19.47
N PHE A 83 1.37 -9.83 -18.85
CA PHE A 83 0.64 -9.32 -17.68
C PHE A 83 -0.65 -8.57 -18.06
N GLN A 84 -0.61 -7.84 -19.17
CA GLN A 84 -1.70 -7.03 -19.72
C GLN A 84 -2.60 -7.87 -20.63
N MET A 85 -2.08 -8.78 -21.46
CA MET A 85 -2.91 -9.64 -22.33
C MET A 85 -3.54 -10.84 -21.62
N ASN A 86 -3.17 -11.13 -20.35
CA ASN A 86 -3.99 -12.00 -19.49
C ASN A 86 -5.21 -11.27 -18.92
N ASN A 87 -5.18 -9.94 -18.79
CA ASN A 87 -6.32 -9.13 -18.34
C ASN A 87 -7.14 -8.56 -19.51
N TYR A 88 -6.54 -8.47 -20.70
CA TYR A 88 -7.20 -8.15 -21.96
C TYR A 88 -7.16 -9.34 -22.93
N ARG A 89 -7.30 -10.57 -22.41
CA ARG A 89 -8.04 -11.56 -23.19
C ARG A 89 -9.39 -10.91 -23.40
N LYS A 90 -9.55 -10.36 -24.60
CA LYS A 90 -10.83 -10.15 -25.26
C LYS A 90 -11.72 -11.28 -24.76
N PHE A 91 -12.55 -10.97 -23.77
CA PHE A 91 -13.72 -11.75 -23.47
C PHE A 91 -14.52 -11.60 -24.75
N ASP A 92 -14.23 -12.45 -25.75
CA ASP A 92 -15.25 -12.98 -26.63
C ASP A 92 -16.16 -13.78 -25.70
N MET A 93 -16.86 -13.05 -24.81
CA MET A 93 -18.00 -13.52 -24.07
C MET A 93 -18.92 -13.99 -25.17
N ASP A 94 -19.16 -15.29 -25.20
CA ASP A 94 -20.36 -15.82 -25.80
C ASP A 94 -21.53 -15.00 -25.25
N PHE A 95 -21.98 -14.01 -26.04
CA PHE A 95 -23.06 -13.09 -25.66
C PHE A 95 -24.36 -13.84 -25.35
N GLY A 96 -24.42 -15.15 -25.60
CA GLY A 96 -25.55 -16.03 -25.35
C GLY A 96 -25.75 -16.50 -23.90
N SER A 97 -24.83 -16.27 -22.95
CA SER A 97 -24.95 -16.85 -21.61
C SER A 97 -24.79 -15.85 -20.45
N TYR A 98 -25.38 -14.66 -20.55
CA TYR A 98 -25.56 -13.80 -19.38
C TYR A 98 -26.88 -14.12 -18.66
N PRO A 99 -26.90 -14.19 -17.31
CA PRO A 99 -28.12 -14.51 -16.55
C PRO A 99 -29.22 -13.44 -16.70
N PHE A 100 -28.85 -12.23 -17.17
CA PHE A 100 -29.76 -11.10 -17.32
C PHE A 100 -29.65 -10.49 -18.73
N PRO A 101 -30.05 -11.22 -19.79
CA PRO A 101 -29.85 -10.78 -21.18
C PRO A 101 -30.72 -9.56 -21.56
N ASN A 102 -31.76 -9.29 -20.76
CA ASN A 102 -32.69 -8.19 -20.99
C ASN A 102 -32.25 -6.88 -20.32
N LEU A 103 -31.28 -6.91 -19.40
CA LEU A 103 -30.78 -5.72 -18.73
C LEU A 103 -29.80 -4.98 -19.66
N LYS A 104 -30.06 -3.69 -19.89
CA LYS A 104 -29.31 -2.82 -20.81
C LYS A 104 -28.79 -1.56 -20.13
N ASN A 105 -29.43 -1.16 -19.04
CA ASN A 105 -29.14 0.07 -18.32
C ASN A 105 -28.61 -0.27 -16.91
N LEU A 106 -27.70 0.55 -16.40
CA LEU A 106 -27.16 0.42 -15.06
C LEU A 106 -27.46 1.69 -14.28
N VAL A 107 -28.19 1.56 -13.18
CA VAL A 107 -28.43 2.63 -12.21
C VAL A 107 -27.49 2.38 -11.03
N MET A 108 -26.44 3.18 -10.92
CA MET A 108 -25.46 3.06 -9.85
C MET A 108 -25.72 4.10 -8.76
N VAL A 109 -25.82 3.64 -7.51
CA VAL A 109 -25.88 4.50 -6.33
C VAL A 109 -24.52 4.43 -5.64
N ALA A 110 -23.76 5.53 -5.67
CA ALA A 110 -22.43 5.57 -5.11
C ALA A 110 -22.47 5.87 -3.61
N GLY A 111 -21.86 4.99 -2.84
CA GLY A 111 -21.64 5.16 -1.41
C GLY A 111 -20.72 6.33 -1.11
N HIS A 112 -21.05 7.06 -0.05
CA HIS A 112 -20.23 8.16 0.46
C HIS A 112 -20.08 8.14 1.98
N SER A 113 -20.78 7.23 2.65
CA SER A 113 -20.82 7.10 4.10
C SER A 113 -21.33 5.72 4.47
N VAL A 114 -21.05 5.27 5.69
CA VAL A 114 -21.51 3.97 6.19
C VAL A 114 -22.62 4.19 7.21
N TYR A 115 -23.77 3.56 7.02
CA TYR A 115 -24.81 3.49 8.05
C TYR A 115 -24.39 2.53 9.18
N THR A 116 -24.27 3.05 10.40
CA THR A 116 -23.70 2.34 11.55
C THR A 116 -24.69 2.12 12.69
N SER A 117 -25.86 2.78 12.68
CA SER A 117 -26.82 2.65 13.77
C SER A 117 -27.35 1.22 13.90
N SER A 118 -27.26 0.69 15.11
CA SER A 118 -27.77 -0.62 15.50
C SER A 118 -29.30 -0.66 15.61
N SER A 119 -29.97 0.50 15.60
CA SER A 119 -31.38 0.61 16.00
C SER A 119 -32.37 0.79 14.84
N CYS A 120 -31.95 0.74 13.58
CA CYS A 120 -32.77 0.84 12.35
C CYS A 120 -33.73 2.06 12.22
N GLY A 121 -33.93 2.88 13.27
CA GLY A 121 -35.04 3.82 13.35
C GLY A 121 -34.70 5.29 13.10
N LYS A 122 -33.43 5.65 12.87
CA LYS A 122 -32.99 7.05 12.72
C LYS A 122 -32.06 7.25 11.53
N VAL A 123 -32.38 6.65 10.39
CA VAL A 123 -31.57 6.77 9.15
C VAL A 123 -31.44 8.20 8.64
N ASP A 124 -32.36 9.10 8.99
CA ASP A 124 -32.30 10.51 8.58
C ASP A 124 -31.47 11.38 9.54
N LYS A 125 -30.80 10.76 10.53
CA LYS A 125 -30.00 11.44 11.54
C LYS A 125 -28.51 11.20 11.34
N GLU A 126 -27.72 12.25 11.44
CA GLU A 126 -26.27 12.24 11.25
C GLU A 126 -25.56 11.27 12.21
N GLU A 127 -26.07 11.10 13.44
CA GLU A 127 -25.47 10.18 14.42
C GLU A 127 -25.58 8.70 14.04
N SER A 128 -26.47 8.39 13.09
CA SER A 128 -26.65 7.03 12.58
C SER A 128 -25.69 6.67 11.44
N TRP A 129 -24.91 7.64 10.97
CA TRP A 129 -23.95 7.49 9.89
C TRP A 129 -22.54 7.75 10.40
N PHE A 130 -21.58 6.99 9.87
CA PHE A 130 -20.17 7.30 10.03
C PHE A 130 -19.80 8.45 9.08
N LEU A 131 -19.73 9.66 9.63
CA LEU A 131 -19.42 10.88 8.88
C LEU A 131 -18.00 11.38 9.18
N GLU A 132 -17.25 11.67 8.13
CA GLU A 132 -16.00 12.44 8.23
C GLU A 132 -16.27 13.89 8.66
N SER A 133 -15.24 14.57 9.16
CA SER A 133 -15.36 15.95 9.67
C SER A 133 -16.01 16.92 8.69
N TYR A 134 -15.70 16.80 7.40
CA TYR A 134 -16.27 17.64 6.33
C TYR A 134 -17.69 17.25 5.92
N GLN A 135 -18.15 16.04 6.29
CA GLN A 135 -19.50 15.54 6.00
C GLN A 135 -20.48 15.85 7.13
N LYS A 136 -20.01 16.37 8.28
CA LYS A 136 -20.85 16.71 9.44
C LYS A 136 -21.60 18.03 9.24
N ASN A 137 -22.37 18.09 8.16
CA ASN A 137 -23.28 19.19 7.87
C ASN A 137 -24.71 18.76 8.22
N PRO A 138 -25.54 19.66 8.78
CA PRO A 138 -26.95 19.36 9.01
C PRO A 138 -27.65 18.96 7.70
N GLY A 139 -28.37 17.85 7.70
CA GLY A 139 -29.08 17.31 6.54
C GLY A 139 -28.25 16.35 5.68
N GLN A 140 -26.98 16.10 6.00
CA GLN A 140 -26.15 15.19 5.20
C GLN A 140 -26.73 13.77 5.17
N ALA A 141 -27.21 13.27 6.33
CA ALA A 141 -27.83 11.95 6.43
C ALA A 141 -29.05 11.82 5.50
N SER A 142 -29.91 12.85 5.50
CA SER A 142 -31.08 12.90 4.62
C SER A 142 -30.70 12.88 3.14
N THR A 143 -29.55 13.47 2.77
CA THR A 143 -29.05 13.45 1.38
C THR A 143 -28.66 12.04 0.94
N PHE A 144 -28.03 11.24 1.81
CA PHE A 144 -27.71 9.84 1.49
C PHE A 144 -28.97 9.00 1.32
N VAL A 145 -29.95 9.19 2.19
CA VAL A 145 -31.26 8.52 2.08
C VAL A 145 -31.96 8.91 0.78
N ALA A 146 -31.96 10.19 0.42
CA ALA A 146 -32.52 10.67 -0.84
C ALA A 146 -31.77 10.08 -2.04
N HIS A 147 -30.44 9.96 -1.98
CA HIS A 147 -29.66 9.34 -3.06
C HIS A 147 -30.03 7.85 -3.27
N ILE A 148 -30.22 7.11 -2.18
CA ILE A 148 -30.69 5.72 -2.21
C ILE A 148 -32.08 5.65 -2.85
N GLN A 149 -33.01 6.49 -2.38
CA GLN A 149 -34.39 6.52 -2.86
C GLN A 149 -34.46 6.86 -4.35
N GLU A 150 -33.77 7.91 -4.79
CA GLU A 150 -33.76 8.32 -6.20
C GLU A 150 -33.21 7.22 -7.11
N GLY A 151 -32.13 6.54 -6.71
CA GLY A 151 -31.58 5.42 -7.47
C GLY A 151 -32.57 4.26 -7.62
N ILE A 152 -33.28 3.92 -6.55
CA ILE A 152 -34.33 2.90 -6.57
C ILE A 152 -35.49 3.32 -7.48
N GLU A 153 -35.95 4.57 -7.35
CA GLU A 153 -37.06 5.08 -8.17
C GLU A 153 -36.72 5.14 -9.66
N ILE A 154 -35.46 5.48 -10.01
CA ILE A 154 -35.00 5.45 -11.41
C ILE A 154 -34.97 4.01 -11.92
N ALA A 155 -34.42 3.06 -11.15
CA ALA A 155 -34.36 1.66 -11.55
C ALA A 155 -35.77 1.04 -11.68
N ALA A 156 -36.68 1.34 -10.76
CA ALA A 156 -38.05 0.82 -10.76
C ALA A 156 -38.89 1.31 -11.96
N LYS A 157 -38.51 2.43 -12.59
CA LYS A 157 -39.16 2.96 -13.80
C LYS A 157 -38.69 2.27 -15.09
N ASP A 158 -37.61 1.49 -15.04
CA ASP A 158 -36.98 0.86 -16.21
C ASP A 158 -36.79 -0.65 -15.98
N ASN A 159 -37.65 -1.46 -16.60
CA ASN A 159 -37.56 -2.93 -16.52
C ASN A 159 -36.27 -3.52 -17.14
N ALA A 160 -35.49 -2.73 -17.88
CA ALA A 160 -34.19 -3.11 -18.41
C ALA A 160 -33.02 -2.55 -17.58
N ALA A 161 -33.29 -1.91 -16.43
CA ALA A 161 -32.27 -1.38 -15.54
C ALA A 161 -31.85 -2.38 -14.46
N LEU A 162 -30.55 -2.41 -14.18
CA LEU A 162 -29.97 -3.02 -12.99
C LEU A 162 -29.67 -1.94 -11.96
N LEU A 163 -30.23 -2.04 -10.76
CA LEU A 163 -29.80 -1.22 -9.63
C LEU A 163 -28.52 -1.80 -9.00
N MET A 164 -27.52 -0.97 -8.77
CA MET A 164 -26.28 -1.36 -8.10
C MET A 164 -25.87 -0.33 -7.04
N PHE A 165 -25.88 -0.73 -5.78
CA PHE A 165 -25.19 0.00 -4.72
C PHE A 165 -23.68 -0.26 -4.82
N SER A 166 -22.90 0.80 -4.98
CA SER A 166 -21.45 0.74 -5.14
C SER A 166 -20.76 1.35 -3.91
N GLY A 167 -19.70 0.72 -3.43
CA GLY A 167 -18.92 1.24 -2.31
C GLY A 167 -18.35 0.12 -1.43
N GLY A 168 -17.03 0.20 -1.18
CA GLY A 168 -16.29 -0.79 -0.41
C GLY A 168 -16.25 -0.49 1.09
N GLU A 169 -15.41 -1.23 1.81
CA GLU A 169 -15.04 -0.91 3.19
C GLU A 169 -13.97 0.21 3.16
N THR A 170 -14.42 1.45 3.18
CA THR A 170 -13.55 2.63 3.01
C THR A 170 -13.04 3.17 4.34
N ARG A 171 -13.66 2.80 5.47
CA ARG A 171 -13.41 3.37 6.80
C ARG A 171 -13.18 2.28 7.84
N ARG A 172 -12.00 2.27 8.46
CA ARG A 172 -11.67 1.31 9.54
C ARG A 172 -12.56 1.50 10.77
N ASP A 173 -12.86 2.76 11.10
CA ASP A 173 -13.63 3.11 12.30
C ASP A 173 -15.14 2.91 12.14
N ALA A 174 -15.62 2.65 10.91
CA ALA A 174 -17.02 2.32 10.64
C ALA A 174 -17.34 0.82 10.88
N GLY A 175 -16.31 0.00 11.14
CA GLY A 175 -16.42 -1.45 11.30
C GLY A 175 -16.38 -2.22 9.96
N PRO A 176 -16.60 -3.54 10.00
CA PRO A 176 -16.52 -4.43 8.82
C PRO A 176 -17.81 -4.34 7.99
N ARG A 177 -18.16 -3.14 7.53
CA ARG A 177 -19.34 -2.88 6.72
C ARG A 177 -18.96 -1.99 5.55
N SER A 178 -19.30 -2.43 4.34
CA SER A 178 -19.10 -1.60 3.15
C SER A 178 -20.18 -0.52 3.04
N GLU A 179 -19.86 0.56 2.35
CA GLU A 179 -20.83 1.61 2.05
C GLU A 179 -22.03 1.04 1.29
N ALA A 180 -21.80 0.18 0.28
CA ALA A 180 -22.87 -0.46 -0.49
C ALA A 180 -23.79 -1.32 0.37
N GLN A 181 -23.23 -2.16 1.25
CA GLN A 181 -24.01 -2.97 2.20
C GLN A 181 -24.84 -2.10 3.13
N SER A 182 -24.28 -0.97 3.56
CA SER A 182 -24.97 -0.04 4.46
C SER A 182 -26.14 0.66 3.76
N TYR A 183 -25.99 1.03 2.49
CA TYR A 183 -27.05 1.63 1.68
C TYR A 183 -28.17 0.62 1.40
N TRP A 184 -27.82 -0.63 1.07
CA TRP A 184 -28.78 -1.73 0.94
C TRP A 184 -29.60 -1.92 2.23
N ALA A 185 -28.93 -1.97 3.39
CA ALA A 185 -29.61 -2.15 4.67
C ALA A 185 -30.58 -0.99 4.99
N VAL A 186 -30.21 0.25 4.65
CA VAL A 186 -31.10 1.41 4.79
C VAL A 186 -32.32 1.26 3.88
N ALA A 187 -32.12 0.87 2.63
CA ALA A 187 -33.19 0.67 1.65
C ALA A 187 -34.20 -0.41 2.10
N GLU A 188 -33.68 -1.55 2.59
CA GLU A 188 -34.47 -2.64 3.18
C GLU A 188 -35.24 -2.16 4.42
N SER A 189 -34.57 -1.42 5.32
CA SER A 189 -35.19 -0.91 6.56
C SER A 189 -36.38 0.02 6.30
N LYS A 190 -36.33 0.83 5.23
CA LYS A 190 -37.43 1.72 4.82
C LYS A 190 -38.48 1.02 3.95
N LYS A 191 -38.32 -0.28 3.67
CA LYS A 191 -39.18 -1.06 2.76
C LYS A 191 -39.33 -0.39 1.40
N MET A 192 -38.25 0.18 0.88
CA MET A 192 -38.26 0.75 -0.46
C MET A 192 -38.43 -0.40 -1.46
N VAL A 193 -39.35 -0.24 -2.41
CA VAL A 193 -39.75 -1.31 -3.35
C VAL A 193 -38.95 -1.17 -4.64
N TRP A 194 -38.41 -2.28 -5.11
CA TRP A 194 -37.77 -2.48 -6.41
C TRP A 194 -38.18 -3.84 -6.97
#